data_AF-H3GEX4-F1
#
_entry.id   AF-H3GEX4-F1
#
_cell.length_a   1.000
_cell.length_b   1.000
_cell.length_c   1.000
_cell.angle_alpha   90.00
_cell.angle_beta   90.00
_cell.angle_gamma   90.00
#
_symmetry.space_group_name_H-M   'P 1'
#
loop_
_entity.id
_entity.type
_entity.pdbx_description
1 polymer ?
#
loop_
_entity_poly.entity_id
_entity_poly.type
_entity_poly.pdbx_seq_one_letter_code
_entity_poly.pdbx_strand_id
1 'polypeptide(L)'
;MLEVAARSPSTKRLAESLQAQELKSWTDAGLSVDDVFRRLNLNTGLDDILTNPLFLTFNKYLVDFNTWNPGKSATMVETLARSYGDIPVARMLEAATKVDDTKAMATRLQGQQRDVWKDMGLNVDGVYSHVLLLDSTTGNLFENPTFAVWTKFVDDFSGGQTSSIEALWEILGEKTVVQKLVASRQTRETALFESCRMISS
;
A
#
# COMPACT_ATOMS: atom_id res chain seq x y z
N MET A 1 19.15 11.39 -11.47
CA MET A 1 19.68 12.03 -12.69
C MET A 1 19.78 11.06 -13.88
N LEU A 2 20.27 9.82 -13.68
CA LEU A 2 20.44 8.87 -14.79
C LEU A 2 19.13 8.45 -15.47
N GLU A 3 18.03 8.27 -14.72
CA GLU A 3 16.72 7.92 -15.31
C GLU A 3 16.15 9.02 -16.21
N VAL A 4 16.37 10.30 -15.85
CA VAL A 4 15.96 11.45 -16.67
C VAL A 4 16.85 11.55 -17.92
N ALA A 5 18.16 11.33 -17.77
CA ALA A 5 19.10 11.32 -18.89
C ALA A 5 18.86 10.18 -19.90
N ALA A 6 18.29 9.05 -19.46
CA ALA A 6 17.94 7.93 -20.33
C ALA A 6 16.76 8.23 -21.27
N ARG A 7 15.99 9.31 -21.02
CA ARG A 7 14.86 9.71 -21.87
C ARG A 7 15.28 10.37 -23.20
N SER A 8 16.51 10.88 -23.30
CA SER A 8 17.03 11.46 -24.55
C SER A 8 17.75 10.40 -25.40
N PRO A 9 17.42 10.26 -26.70
CA PRO A 9 18.05 9.26 -27.58
C PRO A 9 19.57 9.34 -27.65
N SER A 10 20.15 10.54 -27.61
CA SER A 10 21.60 10.76 -27.73
C SER A 10 22.40 10.34 -26.49
N THR A 11 21.77 10.33 -25.31
CA THR A 11 22.40 9.98 -24.03
C THR A 11 21.94 8.65 -23.45
N LYS A 12 20.92 8.03 -24.05
CA LYS A 12 20.29 6.79 -23.59
C LYS A 12 21.29 5.67 -23.29
N ARG A 13 22.15 5.32 -24.27
CA ARG A 13 23.13 4.23 -24.12
C ARG A 13 24.11 4.46 -22.97
N LEU A 14 24.58 5.70 -22.81
CA LEU A 14 25.51 6.06 -21.74
C LEU A 14 24.80 6.00 -20.38
N ALA A 15 23.57 6.52 -20.30
CA ALA A 15 22.77 6.47 -19.08
C ALA A 15 22.45 5.03 -18.65
N GLU A 16 22.06 4.16 -19.59
CA GLU A 16 21.83 2.73 -19.34
C GLU A 16 23.10 2.02 -18.87
N SER A 17 24.25 2.29 -19.50
CA SER A 17 25.54 1.72 -19.08
C SER A 17 25.93 2.17 -17.67
N LEU A 18 25.73 3.45 -17.33
CA LEU A 18 26.03 3.98 -16.00
C LEU A 18 25.09 3.40 -14.95
N GLN A 19 23.79 3.26 -15.25
CA GLN A 19 22.84 2.58 -14.36
C GLN A 19 23.28 1.14 -14.09
N ALA A 20 23.62 0.37 -15.13
CA ALA A 20 24.07 -1.01 -14.96
C ALA A 20 25.33 -1.12 -14.09
N GLN A 21 26.29 -0.20 -14.26
CA GLN A 21 27.49 -0.13 -13.41
C GLN A 21 27.15 0.19 -11.96
N GLU A 22 26.22 1.12 -11.73
CA GLU A 22 25.77 1.50 -10.39
C GLU A 22 25.07 0.32 -9.69
N LEU A 23 24.12 -0.34 -10.34
CA LEU A 23 23.44 -1.54 -9.81
C LEU A 23 24.45 -2.64 -9.48
N LYS A 24 25.39 -2.91 -10.39
CA LYS A 24 26.46 -3.90 -10.14
C LYS A 24 27.30 -3.51 -8.94
N SER A 25 27.65 -2.23 -8.77
CA SER A 25 28.46 -1.77 -7.65
C SER A 25 27.77 -1.99 -6.29
N TRP A 26 26.45 -1.81 -6.22
CA TRP A 26 25.68 -2.11 -5.00
C TRP A 26 25.67 -3.59 -4.68
N THR A 27 25.55 -4.44 -5.70
CA THR A 27 25.63 -5.89 -5.56
C THR A 27 27.02 -6.35 -5.10
N ASP A 28 28.08 -5.85 -5.74
CA ASP A 28 29.47 -6.18 -5.38
C ASP A 28 29.79 -5.73 -3.94
N ALA A 29 29.19 -4.62 -3.50
CA ALA A 29 29.28 -4.13 -2.13
C ALA A 29 28.41 -4.91 -1.12
N GLY A 30 27.63 -5.89 -1.58
CA GLY A 30 26.78 -6.73 -0.73
C GLY A 30 25.62 -5.96 -0.06
N LEU A 31 25.15 -4.87 -0.67
CA LEU A 31 24.04 -4.11 -0.13
C LEU A 31 22.76 -4.96 -0.10
N SER A 32 21.95 -4.79 0.94
CA SER A 32 20.62 -5.39 1.00
C SER A 32 19.61 -4.56 0.20
N VAL A 33 18.43 -5.14 -0.03
CA VAL A 33 17.27 -4.43 -0.61
C VAL A 33 16.96 -3.14 0.16
N ASP A 34 17.03 -3.17 1.50
CA ASP A 34 16.74 -2.00 2.34
C ASP A 34 17.85 -0.95 2.27
N ASP A 35 19.09 -1.38 2.13
CA ASP A 35 20.22 -0.46 1.99
C ASP A 35 20.12 0.32 0.69
N VAL A 36 19.78 -0.35 -0.42
CA VAL A 36 19.58 0.34 -1.71
C VAL A 36 18.34 1.23 -1.66
N PHE A 37 17.24 0.78 -1.05
CA PHE A 37 16.05 1.60 -0.88
C PHE A 37 16.35 2.91 -0.12
N ARG A 38 17.11 2.82 0.98
CA ARG A 38 17.58 3.99 1.73
C ARG A 38 18.59 4.82 0.97
N ARG A 39 19.51 4.20 0.23
CA ARG A 39 20.52 4.90 -0.58
C ARG A 39 19.89 5.74 -1.70
N LEU A 40 18.75 5.30 -2.21
CA LEU A 40 17.93 6.04 -3.17
C LEU A 40 17.00 7.09 -2.50
N ASN A 41 17.09 7.26 -1.18
CA ASN A 41 16.24 8.12 -0.36
C ASN A 41 14.74 7.83 -0.50
N LEU A 42 14.37 6.59 -0.86
CA LEU A 42 12.98 6.19 -1.05
C LEU A 42 12.25 5.93 0.27
N ASN A 43 12.91 6.09 1.42
CA ASN A 43 12.38 5.94 2.78
C ASN A 43 12.00 7.28 3.45
N THR A 44 11.86 8.35 2.66
CA THR A 44 11.63 9.72 3.18
C THR A 44 10.28 10.32 2.82
N GLY A 45 9.49 9.70 1.94
CA GLY A 45 8.21 10.20 1.49
C GLY A 45 7.39 9.13 0.79
N LEU A 46 6.20 8.83 1.32
CA LEU A 46 5.31 7.77 0.83
C LEU A 46 4.34 8.27 -0.25
N ASP A 47 3.84 9.50 -0.13
CA ASP A 47 2.72 10.00 -0.94
C ASP A 47 2.99 9.97 -2.46
N ASP A 48 4.20 10.34 -2.87
CA ASP A 48 4.62 10.41 -4.28
C ASP A 48 5.58 9.27 -4.68
N ILE A 49 5.70 8.22 -3.87
CA ILE A 49 6.73 7.20 -4.10
C ILE A 49 6.55 6.48 -5.44
N LEU A 50 5.31 6.25 -5.86
CA LEU A 50 4.98 5.53 -7.09
C LEU A 50 5.28 6.33 -8.36
N THR A 51 5.35 7.66 -8.26
CA THR A 51 5.72 8.56 -9.36
C THR A 51 7.20 8.95 -9.32
N ASN A 52 7.92 8.60 -8.25
CA ASN A 52 9.34 8.86 -8.11
C ASN A 52 10.14 8.01 -9.13
N PRO A 53 10.92 8.62 -10.03
CA PRO A 53 11.69 7.87 -11.03
C PRO A 53 12.72 6.91 -10.43
N LEU A 54 13.22 7.18 -9.21
CA LEU A 54 14.14 6.29 -8.50
C LEU A 54 13.46 4.99 -8.04
N PHE A 55 12.14 4.97 -7.92
CA PHE A 55 11.38 3.76 -7.60
C PHE A 55 11.50 2.70 -8.71
N LEU A 56 11.58 3.13 -9.98
CA LEU A 56 11.84 2.22 -11.11
C LEU A 56 13.28 1.70 -11.10
N THR A 57 14.26 2.54 -10.73
CA THR A 57 15.65 2.11 -10.54
C THR A 57 15.74 1.06 -9.43
N PHE A 58 15.05 1.30 -8.31
CA PHE A 58 14.96 0.34 -7.21
C PHE A 58 14.32 -0.98 -7.65
N ASN A 59 13.23 -0.94 -8.44
CA ASN A 59 12.60 -2.16 -8.97
C ASN A 59 13.56 -3.01 -9.81
N LYS A 60 14.39 -2.37 -10.66
CA LYS A 60 15.41 -3.11 -11.44
C LYS A 60 16.39 -3.82 -10.51
N TYR A 61 16.89 -3.12 -9.49
CA TYR A 61 17.78 -3.71 -8.49
C TYR A 61 17.12 -4.87 -7.73
N LEU A 62 15.85 -4.72 -7.31
CA LEU A 62 15.11 -5.77 -6.61
C LEU A 62 14.96 -7.05 -7.44
N VAL A 63 14.67 -6.92 -8.74
CA VAL A 63 14.58 -8.07 -9.67
C VAL A 63 15.92 -8.79 -9.78
N ASP A 64 17.01 -8.05 -9.95
CA ASP A 64 18.35 -8.62 -10.05
C ASP A 64 18.76 -9.28 -8.72
N PHE A 65 18.47 -8.62 -7.59
CA PHE A 65 18.73 -9.15 -6.25
C PHE A 65 18.03 -10.50 -6.03
N ASN A 66 16.74 -10.60 -6.33
CA ASN A 66 15.98 -11.85 -6.19
C ASN A 66 16.49 -12.95 -7.14
N THR A 67 16.91 -12.58 -8.35
CA THR A 67 17.50 -13.52 -9.31
C THR A 67 18.79 -14.14 -8.79
N TRP A 68 19.63 -13.35 -8.12
CA TRP A 68 20.89 -13.81 -7.56
C TRP A 68 20.76 -14.44 -6.17
N ASN A 69 19.67 -14.16 -5.45
CA ASN A 69 19.45 -14.60 -4.08
C ASN A 69 18.08 -15.30 -3.91
N PRO A 70 17.84 -16.45 -4.57
CA PRO A 70 16.53 -17.10 -4.59
C PRO A 70 15.97 -17.42 -3.19
N GLY A 71 16.82 -17.74 -2.22
CA GLY A 71 16.42 -18.03 -0.83
C GLY A 71 16.25 -16.80 0.07
N LYS A 72 16.48 -15.58 -0.45
CA LYS A 72 16.34 -14.31 0.30
C LYS A 72 15.49 -13.31 -0.49
N SER A 73 14.60 -13.80 -1.34
CA SER A 73 13.77 -12.96 -2.19
C SER A 73 12.93 -12.01 -1.36
N ALA A 74 12.76 -10.78 -1.83
CA ALA A 74 11.89 -9.77 -1.24
C ALA A 74 10.95 -9.19 -2.28
N THR A 75 9.78 -8.73 -1.85
CA THR A 75 8.84 -8.00 -2.71
C THR A 75 8.96 -6.50 -2.52
N MET A 76 8.39 -5.76 -3.48
CA MET A 76 8.31 -4.31 -3.40
C MET A 76 7.47 -3.89 -2.19
N VAL A 77 6.34 -4.56 -1.98
CA VAL A 77 5.42 -4.25 -0.87
C VAL A 77 6.03 -4.55 0.49
N GLU A 78 6.79 -5.64 0.65
CA GLU A 78 7.49 -5.93 1.92
C GLU A 78 8.55 -4.87 2.24
N THR A 79 9.23 -4.35 1.22
CA THR A 79 10.22 -3.26 1.44
C THR A 79 9.53 -1.95 1.83
N LEU A 80 8.40 -1.63 1.18
CA LEU A 80 7.56 -0.48 1.55
C LEU A 80 7.03 -0.64 2.98
N ALA A 81 6.47 -1.80 3.32
CA ALA A 81 5.90 -2.08 4.64
C ALA A 81 6.97 -2.03 5.74
N ARG A 82 8.18 -2.58 5.51
CA ARG A 82 9.29 -2.46 6.47
C ARG A 82 9.76 -1.02 6.67
N SER A 83 9.59 -0.15 5.66
CA SER A 83 10.01 1.26 5.73
C SER A 83 8.94 2.19 6.30
N TYR A 84 7.67 1.94 5.98
CA TYR A 84 6.56 2.86 6.24
C TYR A 84 5.42 2.26 7.08
N GLY A 85 5.43 0.95 7.32
CA GLY A 85 4.36 0.20 7.97
C GLY A 85 3.27 -0.28 7.00
N ASP A 86 2.57 -1.36 7.37
CA ASP A 86 1.52 -1.96 6.54
C ASP A 86 0.34 -1.02 6.31
N ILE A 87 -0.18 -0.36 7.37
CA ILE A 87 -1.35 0.51 7.27
C ILE A 87 -1.10 1.71 6.33
N PRO A 88 -0.01 2.49 6.48
CA PRO A 88 0.25 3.60 5.57
C PRO A 88 0.42 3.14 4.13
N VAL A 89 1.14 2.04 3.89
CA VAL A 89 1.34 1.48 2.55
C VAL A 89 0.02 1.04 1.93
N ALA A 90 -0.80 0.28 2.66
CA ALA A 90 -2.08 -0.21 2.14
C ALA A 90 -3.04 0.95 1.80
N ARG A 91 -3.07 1.99 2.64
CA ARG A 91 -3.84 3.21 2.38
C ARG A 91 -3.34 3.99 1.17
N MET A 92 -2.02 4.15 1.04
CA MET A 92 -1.41 4.82 -0.12
C MET A 92 -1.75 4.08 -1.40
N LEU A 93 -1.61 2.74 -1.41
CA LEU A 93 -1.94 1.92 -2.57
C LEU A 93 -3.41 2.06 -2.95
N GLU A 94 -4.33 2.02 -1.98
CA GLU A 94 -5.76 2.19 -2.24
C GLU A 94 -6.14 3.61 -2.69
N ALA A 95 -5.41 4.65 -2.26
CA ALA A 95 -5.58 5.98 -2.83
C ALA A 95 -5.06 6.04 -4.28
N ALA A 96 -3.90 5.44 -4.53
CA ALA A 96 -3.23 5.44 -5.81
C ALA A 96 -3.96 4.64 -6.91
N THR A 97 -4.87 3.72 -6.55
CA THR A 97 -5.76 3.06 -7.54
C THR A 97 -6.78 4.01 -8.16
N LYS A 98 -7.01 5.18 -7.54
CA LYS A 98 -8.01 6.17 -7.96
C LYS A 98 -7.44 7.26 -8.86
N VAL A 99 -6.13 7.25 -9.09
CA VAL A 99 -5.41 8.19 -9.96
C VAL A 99 -4.90 7.42 -11.17
N ASP A 100 -5.28 7.85 -12.37
CA ASP A 100 -5.03 7.10 -13.62
C ASP A 100 -3.53 6.77 -13.83
N ASP A 101 -2.64 7.73 -13.56
CA ASP A 101 -1.19 7.57 -13.73
C ASP A 101 -0.58 6.50 -12.81
N THR A 102 -1.11 6.33 -11.59
CA THR A 102 -0.59 5.38 -10.59
C THR A 102 -1.37 4.09 -10.52
N LYS A 103 -2.58 4.05 -11.10
CA LYS A 103 -3.54 2.96 -10.94
C LYS A 103 -2.98 1.59 -11.26
N ALA A 104 -2.34 1.45 -12.43
CA ALA A 104 -1.79 0.16 -12.86
C ALA A 104 -0.71 -0.37 -11.90
N MET A 105 0.18 0.51 -11.43
CA MET A 105 1.22 0.15 -10.48
C MET A 105 0.63 -0.19 -9.11
N ALA A 106 -0.30 0.64 -8.62
CA ALA A 106 -0.98 0.44 -7.35
C ALA A 106 -1.73 -0.89 -7.32
N THR A 107 -2.50 -1.22 -8.36
CA THR A 107 -3.20 -2.52 -8.46
C THR A 107 -2.24 -3.71 -8.44
N ARG A 108 -1.09 -3.60 -9.12
CA ARG A 108 -0.07 -4.65 -9.08
C ARG A 108 0.51 -4.83 -7.68
N LEU A 109 0.78 -3.74 -6.98
CA LEU A 109 1.30 -3.76 -5.61
C LEU A 109 0.25 -4.24 -4.59
N GLN A 110 -1.04 -3.93 -4.79
CA GLN A 110 -2.12 -4.53 -4.01
C GLN A 110 -2.20 -6.05 -4.22
N GLY A 111 -1.93 -6.53 -5.43
CA GLY A 111 -1.77 -7.97 -5.70
C GLY A 111 -0.67 -8.60 -4.84
N GLN A 112 0.53 -8.00 -4.88
CA GLN A 112 1.65 -8.45 -4.03
C GLN A 112 1.31 -8.38 -2.54
N GLN A 113 0.63 -7.32 -2.10
CA GLN A 113 0.22 -7.16 -0.71
C GLN A 113 -0.68 -8.31 -0.26
N ARG A 114 -1.65 -8.71 -1.09
CA ARG A 114 -2.53 -9.84 -0.81
C ARG A 114 -1.78 -11.16 -0.76
N ASP A 115 -0.88 -11.39 -1.71
CA ASP A 115 -0.10 -12.62 -1.75
C ASP A 115 0.78 -12.74 -0.48
N VAL A 116 1.44 -11.65 -0.07
CA VAL A 116 2.22 -11.60 1.18
C VAL A 116 1.36 -11.88 2.40
N TRP A 117 0.20 -11.23 2.54
CA TRP A 117 -0.69 -11.49 3.68
C TRP A 117 -1.22 -12.93 3.69
N LYS A 118 -1.51 -13.50 2.51
CA LYS A 118 -1.93 -14.89 2.37
C LYS A 118 -0.82 -15.87 2.73
N ASP A 119 0.41 -15.61 2.33
CA ASP A 119 1.59 -16.42 2.67
C ASP A 119 1.91 -16.37 4.17
N MET A 120 1.54 -15.28 4.84
CA MET A 120 1.55 -15.18 6.31
C MET A 120 0.40 -15.94 6.99
N GLY A 121 -0.50 -16.56 6.23
CA GLY A 121 -1.66 -17.29 6.74
C GLY A 121 -2.82 -16.40 7.21
N LEU A 122 -2.84 -15.12 6.80
CA LEU A 122 -3.90 -14.19 7.19
C LEU A 122 -5.16 -14.40 6.33
N ASN A 123 -6.31 -14.42 6.99
CA ASN A 123 -7.62 -14.40 6.37
C ASN A 123 -8.27 -12.99 6.53
N VAL A 124 -9.54 -12.85 6.15
CA VAL A 124 -10.27 -11.58 6.25
C VAL A 124 -10.28 -11.00 7.68
N ASP A 125 -10.38 -11.85 8.70
CA ASP A 125 -10.33 -11.44 10.11
C ASP A 125 -8.91 -11.05 10.54
N GLY A 126 -7.90 -11.85 10.18
CA GLY A 126 -6.51 -11.56 10.51
C GLY A 126 -6.04 -10.23 9.90
N VAL A 127 -6.43 -9.93 8.66
CA VAL A 127 -6.14 -8.61 8.06
C VAL A 127 -6.92 -7.50 8.76
N TYR A 128 -8.16 -7.74 9.17
CA TYR A 128 -8.97 -6.76 9.92
C TYR A 128 -8.31 -6.38 11.25
N SER A 129 -7.96 -7.37 12.06
CA SER A 129 -7.60 -7.21 13.46
C SER A 129 -6.09 -7.09 13.71
N HIS A 130 -5.25 -7.77 12.93
CA HIS A 130 -3.80 -7.82 13.18
C HIS A 130 -2.99 -6.89 12.28
N VAL A 131 -3.45 -6.66 11.05
CA VAL A 131 -2.73 -5.80 10.09
C VAL A 131 -3.28 -4.39 10.10
N LEU A 132 -4.60 -4.26 9.91
CA LEU A 132 -5.25 -2.96 9.75
C LEU A 132 -5.73 -2.35 11.07
N LEU A 133 -5.66 -3.12 12.16
CA LEU A 133 -6.00 -2.68 13.53
C LEU A 133 -7.37 -1.98 13.59
N LEU A 134 -8.38 -2.53 12.90
CA LEU A 134 -9.73 -1.97 12.77
C LEU A 134 -10.65 -2.31 13.96
N ASP A 135 -10.08 -2.71 15.09
CA ASP A 135 -10.84 -3.21 16.24
C ASP A 135 -11.69 -2.13 16.95
N SER A 136 -12.29 -2.50 18.08
CA SER A 136 -13.26 -1.69 18.82
C SER A 136 -12.74 -0.33 19.31
N THR A 137 -11.42 -0.10 19.30
CA THR A 137 -10.80 1.19 19.68
C THR A 137 -10.78 2.21 18.55
N THR A 138 -10.95 1.78 17.30
CA THR A 138 -11.11 2.66 16.15
C THR A 138 -12.47 3.35 16.25
N GLY A 139 -12.48 4.70 16.26
CA GLY A 139 -13.66 5.54 16.44
C GLY A 139 -14.84 5.21 15.52
N ASN A 140 -15.15 6.05 14.53
CA ASN A 140 -16.17 5.68 13.54
C ASN A 140 -15.53 4.76 12.48
N LEU A 141 -15.75 3.45 12.61
CA LEU A 141 -15.24 2.43 11.69
C LEU A 141 -15.52 2.79 10.21
N PHE A 142 -16.76 3.21 9.93
CA PHE A 142 -17.23 3.48 8.56
C PHE A 142 -16.72 4.81 7.99
N GLU A 143 -16.05 5.62 8.80
CA GLU A 143 -15.35 6.84 8.35
C GLU A 143 -13.83 6.66 8.34
N ASN A 144 -13.33 5.52 8.83
CA ASN A 144 -11.91 5.22 8.79
C ASN A 144 -11.50 4.88 7.34
N PRO A 145 -10.57 5.62 6.71
CA PRO A 145 -10.10 5.31 5.35
C PRO A 145 -9.43 3.92 5.24
N THR A 146 -8.92 3.38 6.34
CA THR A 146 -8.35 2.02 6.42
C THR A 146 -9.44 0.96 6.27
N PHE A 147 -10.69 1.25 6.63
CA PHE A 147 -11.80 0.32 6.41
C PHE A 147 -12.03 0.06 4.92
N ALA A 148 -11.87 1.08 4.06
CA ALA A 148 -11.99 0.89 2.61
C ALA A 148 -10.91 -0.05 2.03
N VAL A 149 -9.71 -0.05 2.63
CA VAL A 149 -8.64 -1.00 2.29
C VAL A 149 -9.08 -2.42 2.61
N TRP A 150 -9.65 -2.62 3.81
CA TRP A 150 -10.13 -3.92 4.24
C TRP A 150 -11.28 -4.43 3.36
N THR A 151 -12.25 -3.57 3.01
CA THR A 151 -13.35 -3.99 2.13
C THR A 151 -12.84 -4.42 0.76
N LYS A 152 -11.88 -3.66 0.19
CA LYS A 152 -11.23 -4.03 -1.07
C LYS A 152 -10.50 -5.37 -0.96
N PHE A 153 -9.83 -5.62 0.16
CA PHE A 153 -9.18 -6.89 0.44
C PHE A 153 -10.18 -8.05 0.47
N VAL A 154 -11.31 -7.91 1.18
CA VAL A 154 -12.35 -8.95 1.26
C VAL A 154 -12.91 -9.28 -0.12
N ASP A 155 -13.22 -8.26 -0.92
CA ASP A 155 -13.77 -8.43 -2.27
C ASP A 155 -12.80 -9.23 -3.16
N ASP A 156 -11.50 -8.87 -3.12
CA ASP A 156 -10.46 -9.54 -3.92
C ASP A 156 -10.12 -10.94 -3.37
N PHE A 157 -10.09 -11.12 -2.05
CA PHE A 157 -9.70 -12.36 -1.39
C PHE A 157 -10.76 -13.46 -1.52
N SER A 158 -12.04 -13.09 -1.43
CA SER A 158 -13.17 -14.02 -1.59
C SER A 158 -13.51 -14.30 -3.07
N GLY A 159 -12.83 -13.65 -4.03
CA GLY A 159 -13.23 -13.67 -5.43
C GLY A 159 -14.65 -13.13 -5.65
N GLY A 160 -15.11 -12.22 -4.78
CA GLY A 160 -16.45 -11.65 -4.77
C GLY A 160 -17.55 -12.54 -4.18
N GLN A 161 -17.22 -13.68 -3.56
CA GLN A 161 -18.21 -14.60 -2.99
C GLN A 161 -18.75 -14.17 -1.63
N THR A 162 -17.92 -13.48 -0.83
CA THR A 162 -18.30 -13.01 0.50
C THR A 162 -18.25 -11.50 0.48
N SER A 163 -19.37 -10.88 0.80
CA SER A 163 -19.42 -9.43 0.93
C SER A 163 -18.69 -8.97 2.20
N SER A 164 -18.16 -7.76 2.16
CA SER A 164 -17.53 -7.14 3.33
C SER A 164 -18.47 -7.01 4.54
N ILE A 165 -19.79 -6.90 4.33
CA ILE A 165 -20.76 -6.82 5.43
C ILE A 165 -20.99 -8.18 6.11
N GLU A 166 -21.02 -9.27 5.34
CA GLU A 166 -21.11 -10.63 5.88
C GLU A 166 -19.86 -10.96 6.71
N ALA A 167 -18.67 -10.66 6.17
CA ALA A 167 -17.42 -10.82 6.92
C ALA A 167 -17.40 -9.98 8.21
N LEU A 168 -17.94 -8.76 8.19
CA LEU A 168 -18.05 -7.92 9.39
C LEU A 168 -18.97 -8.52 10.46
N TRP A 169 -20.08 -9.13 10.06
CA TRP A 169 -20.99 -9.80 11.01
C TRP A 169 -20.31 -10.96 11.70
N GLU A 170 -19.51 -11.74 10.97
CA GLU A 170 -18.73 -12.85 11.55
C GLU A 170 -17.64 -12.34 12.51
N ILE A 171 -16.96 -11.24 12.18
CA ILE A 171 -15.86 -10.69 12.99
C ILE A 171 -16.36 -9.99 14.27
N LEU A 172 -17.38 -9.14 14.15
CA LEU A 172 -17.82 -8.26 15.25
C LEU A 172 -19.12 -8.70 15.93
N GLY A 173 -19.90 -9.58 15.28
CA GLY A 173 -21.27 -9.88 15.64
C GLY A 173 -22.27 -8.85 15.13
N GLU A 174 -23.45 -9.32 14.72
CA GLU A 174 -24.53 -8.50 14.14
C GLU A 174 -24.90 -7.29 15.01
N LYS A 175 -25.08 -7.51 16.31
CA LYS A 175 -25.43 -6.45 17.28
C LYS A 175 -24.41 -5.31 17.25
N THR A 176 -23.12 -5.63 17.24
CA THR A 176 -22.03 -4.63 17.25
C THR A 176 -22.01 -3.84 15.94
N VAL A 177 -22.19 -4.53 14.81
CA VAL A 177 -22.26 -3.88 13.48
C VAL A 177 -23.44 -2.91 13.42
N VAL A 178 -24.63 -3.32 13.88
CA VAL A 178 -25.82 -2.45 13.92
C VAL A 178 -25.59 -1.24 14.82
N GLN A 179 -24.99 -1.43 16.01
CA GLN A 179 -24.66 -0.32 16.92
C GLN A 179 -23.71 0.70 16.26
N LYS A 180 -22.65 0.24 15.59
CA LYS A 180 -21.70 1.12 14.89
C LYS A 180 -22.37 1.84 13.71
N LEU A 181 -23.28 1.19 12.98
CA LEU A 181 -24.03 1.81 11.87
C LEU A 181 -24.95 2.93 12.36
N VAL A 182 -25.70 2.67 13.43
CA VAL A 182 -26.59 3.67 14.05
C VAL A 182 -25.79 4.86 14.56
N ALA A 183 -24.68 4.61 15.26
CA ALA A 183 -23.80 5.67 15.76
C ALA A 183 -23.24 6.53 14.60
N SER A 184 -22.76 5.90 13.53
CA SER A 184 -22.23 6.61 12.35
C SER A 184 -23.28 7.51 11.69
N ARG A 185 -24.53 7.04 11.59
CA ARG A 185 -25.65 7.83 11.07
C ARG A 185 -25.94 9.06 11.94
N GLN A 186 -26.01 8.89 13.25
CA GLN A 186 -26.27 9.98 14.19
C GLN A 186 -25.16 11.05 14.15
N THR A 187 -23.89 10.64 14.05
CA THR A 187 -22.76 11.55 13.88
C THR A 187 -22.89 12.39 12.60
N ARG A 188 -23.30 11.79 11.48
CA ARG A 188 -23.52 12.54 10.23
C ARG A 188 -24.69 13.51 10.32
N GLU A 189 -25.81 13.08 10.90
CA GLU A 189 -26.99 13.93 11.08
C GLU A 189 -26.65 15.16 11.96
N THR A 190 -25.95 14.95 13.08
CA THR A 190 -25.52 16.04 13.97
C THR A 190 -24.56 17.03 13.29
N ALA A 191 -23.56 16.55 12.55
CA ALA A 191 -22.62 17.40 11.81
C ALA A 191 -23.33 18.27 10.74
N LEU A 192 -24.33 17.72 10.05
CA LEU A 192 -25.14 18.47 9.08
C LEU A 192 -25.95 19.59 9.74
N PHE A 193 -26.55 19.31 10.90
CA PHE A 193 -27.29 20.33 11.66
C PHE A 193 -26.38 21.48 12.14
N GLU A 194 -25.17 21.18 12.60
CA GLU A 194 -24.20 22.19 13.04
C GLU A 194 -23.68 23.05 11.87
N SER A 195 -23.39 22.43 10.73
CA SER A 195 -22.99 23.13 9.50
C SER A 195 -24.06 24.12 9.03
N CYS A 196 -25.34 23.70 9.03
CA CYS A 196 -26.46 24.58 8.70
C CYS A 196 -26.62 25.77 9.68
N ARG A 197 -26.31 25.58 10.97
CA ARG A 197 -26.35 26.68 11.96
C ARG A 197 -25.23 27.69 11.74
N MET A 198 -24.02 27.25 11.40
CA MET A 198 -22.91 28.17 11.14
C MET A 198 -23.09 29.01 9.87
N ILE A 199 -23.79 28.50 8.85
CA ILE A 199 -24.06 29.24 7.60
C ILE A 199 -25.17 30.29 7.78
N SER A 200 -26.04 30.13 8.79
CA SER A 200 -27.17 31.03 9.08
C SER A 200 -26.87 32.08 10.17
N SER A 201 -25.62 32.18 10.62
CA SER A 201 -25.10 33.15 11.60
C SER A 201 -24.30 34.25 10.92
#